data_AF-A0A9Q8T8A9-F1
#
_entry.id   AF-A0A9Q8T8A9-F1
#
_cell.length_a   1.000
_cell.length_b   1.000
_cell.length_c   1.000
_cell.angle_alpha   90.00
_cell.angle_beta   90.00
_cell.angle_gamma   90.00
#
_symmetry.space_group_name_H-M   'P 1'
#
loop_
_entity.id
_entity.type
_entity.pdbx_description
1 polymer ?
#
loop_
_entity_poly.entity_id
_entity_poly.type
_entity_poly.pdbx_seq_one_letter_code
_entity_poly.pdbx_strand_id
1 'polypeptide(L)'
;MESKDSTADSPSIPNQSNDPTPFVFDQTEFNKSLGFVQEVRNRFEASQPEKYPTFLEILQEINLPPGDSIEEWEAARAEKQAAARSKLEVLFNGHADLLEKFDAFLPATST
;
A
#
# COMPACT_ATOMS: atom_id res chain seq x y z
N MET A 1 -42.00 12.68 49.42
CA MET A 1 -41.39 13.98 49.73
C MET A 1 -39.94 13.71 50.05
N GLU A 2 -39.01 14.17 49.22
CA GLU A 2 -37.99 15.18 49.58
C GLU A 2 -36.96 15.24 48.44
N SER A 3 -36.38 16.41 48.24
CA SER A 3 -35.60 16.83 47.07
C SER A 3 -34.14 17.08 47.43
N LYS A 4 -33.30 17.28 46.38
CA LYS A 4 -31.95 17.90 46.36
C LYS A 4 -30.81 17.00 46.86
N ASP A 5 -29.64 16.97 46.21
CA ASP A 5 -28.78 18.10 45.86
C ASP A 5 -27.82 17.81 44.69
N SER A 6 -27.35 18.89 44.08
CA SER A 6 -26.45 18.99 42.93
C SER A 6 -25.01 18.68 43.32
N THR A 7 -24.24 17.98 42.49
CA THR A 7 -22.80 18.25 42.34
C THR A 7 -22.36 17.79 40.95
N ALA A 8 -21.81 18.74 40.22
CA ALA A 8 -21.08 18.50 38.99
C ALA A 8 -19.82 17.70 39.30
N ASP A 9 -19.65 16.57 38.61
CA ASP A 9 -18.32 16.02 38.35
C ASP A 9 -18.39 15.39 36.97
N SER A 10 -17.70 16.00 36.01
CA SER A 10 -17.39 15.35 34.74
C SER A 10 -16.19 14.44 35.00
N PRO A 11 -16.32 13.11 34.83
CA PRO A 11 -15.15 12.28 34.64
C PRO A 11 -14.85 12.28 33.14
N SER A 12 -13.70 12.87 32.83
CA SER A 12 -12.99 12.88 31.57
C SER A 12 -13.24 11.63 30.72
N ILE A 13 -13.54 11.86 29.44
CA ILE A 13 -13.44 10.86 28.38
C ILE A 13 -12.06 10.19 28.52
N PRO A 14 -11.96 8.86 28.72
CA PRO A 14 -10.66 8.22 28.72
C PRO A 14 -10.07 8.35 27.33
N ASN A 15 -9.02 9.18 27.31
CA ASN A 15 -7.99 9.33 26.31
C ASN A 15 -7.79 8.05 25.51
N GLN A 16 -7.89 8.15 24.17
CA GLN A 16 -7.59 7.07 23.23
C GLN A 16 -6.28 6.40 23.64
N SER A 17 -6.40 5.21 24.22
CA SER A 17 -5.30 4.31 24.47
C SER A 17 -4.77 3.89 23.10
N ASN A 18 -3.64 4.47 22.71
CA ASN A 18 -2.79 3.98 21.64
C ASN A 18 -2.22 2.63 22.08
N ASP A 19 -3.02 1.57 21.97
CA ASP A 19 -2.56 0.20 22.11
C ASP A 19 -1.95 -0.23 20.77
N PRO A 20 -0.67 -0.65 20.72
CA PRO A 20 -0.07 -1.16 19.51
C PRO A 20 -0.58 -2.59 19.29
N THR A 21 -1.63 -2.74 18.49
CA THR A 21 -2.08 -4.04 18.02
C THR A 21 -0.96 -4.69 17.18
N PRO A 22 -0.59 -5.97 17.43
CA PRO A 22 0.53 -6.66 16.76
C PRO A 22 0.24 -7.08 15.31
N PHE A 23 -0.73 -6.44 14.65
CA PHE A 23 -1.05 -6.61 13.23
C PHE A 23 -1.24 -5.25 12.56
N VAL A 24 -0.33 -4.31 12.83
CA VAL A 24 -0.07 -3.24 11.87
C VAL A 24 0.70 -3.87 10.71
N PHE A 25 0.01 -4.60 9.82
CA PHE A 25 0.36 -4.45 8.42
C PHE A 25 0.14 -2.96 8.17
N ASP A 26 1.24 -2.21 8.15
CA ASP A 26 1.30 -0.78 8.36
C ASP A 26 0.16 -0.12 7.56
N GLN A 27 -0.91 0.31 8.25
CA GLN A 27 -2.07 0.92 7.56
C GLN A 27 -1.59 2.07 6.68
N THR A 28 -0.50 2.73 7.07
CA THR A 28 0.19 3.74 6.29
C THR A 28 0.71 3.22 4.96
N GLU A 29 1.34 2.04 4.90
CA GLU A 29 1.86 1.45 3.66
C GLU A 29 0.75 0.97 2.73
N PHE A 30 -0.33 0.40 3.29
CA PHE A 30 -1.53 0.10 2.50
C PHE A 30 -2.15 1.38 1.93
N ASN A 31 -2.32 2.42 2.75
CA ASN A 31 -2.85 3.71 2.29
C ASN A 31 -1.95 4.36 1.24
N LYS A 32 -0.62 4.28 1.37
CA LYS A 32 0.34 4.75 0.35
C LYS A 32 0.19 3.97 -0.95
N SER A 33 0.09 2.64 -0.88
CA SER A 33 -0.07 1.77 -2.04
C SER A 33 -1.40 2.02 -2.76
N LEU A 34 -2.49 2.17 -2.00
CA LEU A 34 -3.81 2.51 -2.52
C LEU A 34 -3.80 3.91 -3.18
N GLY A 35 -3.16 4.89 -2.53
CA GLY A 35 -2.98 6.23 -3.07
C GLY A 35 -2.19 6.21 -4.39
N PHE A 36 -1.15 5.38 -4.48
CA PHE A 36 -0.37 5.21 -5.70
C PHE A 36 -1.20 4.62 -6.85
N VAL A 37 -1.99 3.58 -6.60
CA VAL A 37 -2.89 3.00 -7.61
C VAL A 37 -3.89 4.04 -8.13
N GLN A 38 -4.45 4.87 -7.23
CA GLN A 38 -5.34 5.98 -7.62
C GLN A 38 -4.61 7.06 -8.42
N GLU A 39 -3.37 7.39 -8.07
CA GLU A 39 -2.56 8.36 -8.80
C GLU A 39 -2.27 7.89 -10.24
N VAL A 40 -1.85 6.63 -10.39
CA VAL A 40 -1.64 5.98 -11.69
C VAL A 40 -2.94 6.01 -12.50
N ARG A 41 -4.07 5.65 -11.88
CA ARG A 41 -5.39 5.74 -12.52
C ARG A 41 -5.65 7.14 -13.05
N ASN A 42 -5.60 8.16 -12.18
CA ASN A 42 -5.95 9.53 -12.55
C ASN A 42 -5.03 10.10 -13.64
N ARG A 43 -3.75 9.71 -13.67
CA ARG A 43 -2.81 10.12 -14.72
C ARG A 43 -3.19 9.60 -16.09
N PHE A 44 -3.54 8.32 -16.17
CA PHE A 44 -3.75 7.67 -17.45
C PHE A 44 -5.22 7.65 -17.89
N GLU A 45 -6.20 7.83 -16.98
CA GLU A 45 -7.63 7.78 -17.29
C GLU A 45 -8.05 8.81 -18.36
N ALA A 46 -7.46 10.01 -18.36
CA ALA A 46 -7.80 11.06 -19.31
C ALA A 46 -7.07 10.96 -20.67
N SER A 47 -5.85 10.41 -20.68
CA SER A 47 -5.01 10.40 -21.89
C SER A 47 -4.85 9.02 -22.52
N GLN A 48 -4.74 7.97 -21.71
CA GLN A 48 -4.43 6.60 -22.12
C GLN A 48 -5.11 5.59 -21.19
N PRO A 49 -6.45 5.47 -21.25
CA PRO A 49 -7.21 4.62 -20.34
C PRO A 49 -6.80 3.15 -20.39
N GLU A 50 -6.19 2.69 -21.48
CA GLU A 50 -5.64 1.34 -21.63
C GLU A 50 -4.43 1.05 -20.74
N LYS A 51 -3.71 2.08 -20.25
CA LYS A 51 -2.52 1.86 -19.42
C LYS A 51 -2.85 1.41 -18.00
N TYR A 52 -3.96 1.89 -17.43
CA TYR A 52 -4.38 1.51 -16.08
C TYR A 52 -4.67 0.01 -15.91
N PRO A 53 -5.48 -0.66 -16.77
CA PRO A 53 -5.67 -2.11 -16.66
C PRO A 53 -4.36 -2.88 -16.87
N THR A 54 -3.51 -2.48 -17.81
CA THR A 54 -2.17 -3.10 -18.00
C THR A 54 -1.29 -2.96 -16.76
N PHE A 55 -1.34 -1.81 -16.07
CA PHE A 55 -0.65 -1.63 -14.79
C PHE A 55 -1.14 -2.62 -13.73
N LEU A 56 -2.46 -2.84 -13.62
CA LEU A 56 -3.02 -3.80 -12.68
C LEU A 56 -2.63 -5.24 -13.01
N GLU A 57 -2.58 -5.62 -14.29
CA GLU A 57 -2.09 -6.93 -14.72
C GLU A 57 -0.63 -7.15 -14.28
N ILE A 58 0.23 -6.14 -14.46
CA ILE A 58 1.63 -6.22 -14.02
C ILE A 58 1.73 -6.36 -12.49
N LEU A 59 0.90 -5.63 -11.73
CA LEU A 59 0.87 -5.76 -10.26
C LEU A 59 0.48 -7.17 -9.81
N GLN A 60 -0.45 -7.81 -10.52
CA GLN A 60 -0.90 -9.18 -10.21
C GLN A 60 0.21 -10.20 -10.43
N GLU A 61 1.10 -10.00 -11.40
CA GLU A 61 2.23 -10.91 -11.66
C GLU A 61 3.23 -10.99 -10.48
N ILE A 62 3.30 -9.94 -9.65
CA ILE A 62 4.16 -9.89 -8.46
C ILE A 62 3.52 -10.61 -7.26
N ASN A 63 2.19 -10.70 -7.22
CA ASN A 63 1.44 -11.35 -6.15
C ASN A 63 1.45 -12.88 -6.31
N LEU A 64 2.62 -13.47 -6.07
CA LEU A 64 2.78 -14.92 -6.05
C LEU A 64 2.23 -15.50 -4.75
N PRO A 65 1.56 -16.67 -4.81
CA PRO A 65 1.21 -17.42 -3.61
C PRO A 65 2.49 -17.80 -2.85
N PRO A 66 2.45 -17.92 -1.50
CA PRO A 66 3.59 -18.42 -0.73
C PRO A 66 3.99 -19.80 -1.25
N GLY A 67 5.26 -19.96 -1.60
CA GLY A 67 5.83 -21.22 -2.07
C GLY A 67 6.09 -22.19 -0.93
N ASP A 68 6.47 -23.43 -1.27
CA ASP A 68 6.83 -24.46 -0.29
C ASP A 68 8.07 -24.09 0.54
N SER A 69 8.98 -23.29 -0.02
CA SER A 69 10.19 -22.81 0.65
C SER A 69 10.31 -21.28 0.55
N ILE A 70 10.73 -20.64 1.65
CA ILE A 70 10.88 -19.19 1.73
C ILE A 70 11.90 -18.67 0.70
N GLU A 71 13.08 -19.30 0.61
CA GLU A 71 14.13 -18.90 -0.34
C GLU A 71 13.66 -18.96 -1.81
N GLU A 72 12.95 -20.02 -2.17
CA GLU A 72 12.47 -20.22 -3.55
C GLU A 72 11.34 -19.23 -3.88
N TRP A 73 10.47 -18.95 -2.91
CA TRP A 73 9.42 -17.95 -3.03
C TRP A 73 9.97 -16.53 -3.16
N GLU A 74 10.97 -16.16 -2.36
CA GLU A 74 11.64 -14.87 -2.45
C GLU A 74 12.37 -14.69 -3.78
N ALA A 75 13.08 -15.73 -4.26
CA ALA A 75 13.74 -15.70 -5.56
C ALA A 75 12.74 -15.55 -6.73
N ALA A 76 11.65 -16.32 -6.71
CA ALA A 76 10.59 -16.22 -7.72
C ALA A 76 9.92 -14.83 -7.68
N ARG A 77 9.68 -14.28 -6.48
CA ARG A 77 9.14 -12.94 -6.31
C ARG A 77 10.08 -11.88 -6.85
N ALA A 78 11.38 -11.97 -6.58
CA ALA A 78 12.37 -11.04 -7.11
C ALA A 78 12.42 -11.06 -8.64
N GLU A 79 12.34 -12.24 -9.26
CA GLU A 79 12.26 -12.37 -10.72
C GLU A 79 11.01 -11.69 -11.28
N LYS A 80 9.84 -11.93 -10.67
CA LYS A 80 8.59 -11.27 -11.06
C LYS A 80 8.64 -9.77 -10.88
N GLN A 81 9.26 -9.27 -9.80
CA GLN A 81 9.47 -7.84 -9.58
C GLN A 81 10.35 -7.22 -10.66
N ALA A 82 11.44 -7.87 -11.05
CA ALA A 82 12.32 -7.39 -12.13
C ALA A 82 11.60 -7.34 -13.50
N ALA A 83 10.81 -8.37 -13.81
CA ALA A 83 9.98 -8.42 -15.01
C ALA A 83 8.90 -7.33 -15.01
N ALA A 84 8.21 -7.16 -13.87
CA ALA A 84 7.21 -6.12 -13.69
C ALA A 84 7.81 -4.72 -13.85
N ARG A 85 8.97 -4.45 -13.25
CA ARG A 85 9.72 -3.19 -13.40
C ARG A 85 9.96 -2.86 -14.87
N SER A 86 10.50 -3.81 -15.64
CA SER A 86 10.78 -3.61 -17.08
C SER A 86 9.51 -3.28 -17.88
N LYS A 87 8.38 -3.93 -17.56
CA LYS A 87 7.08 -3.64 -18.19
C LYS A 87 6.56 -2.25 -17.79
N LEU A 88 6.72 -1.87 -16.52
CA LEU A 88 6.33 -0.56 -16.03
C LEU A 88 7.18 0.57 -16.62
N GLU A 89 8.47 0.34 -16.89
CA GLU A 89 9.33 1.34 -17.54
C GLU A 89 8.78 1.75 -18.92
N VAL A 90 8.29 0.77 -19.68
CA VAL A 90 7.63 1.04 -20.97
C VAL A 90 6.27 1.69 -20.78
N LEU A 91 5.48 1.19 -19.82
CA LEU A 91 4.12 1.70 -19.56
C LEU A 91 4.12 3.16 -19.08
N PHE A 92 5.05 3.49 -18.19
CA PHE A 92 5.25 4.80 -17.58
C PHE A 92 6.31 5.63 -18.30
N ASN A 93 6.59 5.34 -19.58
CA ASN A 93 7.51 6.17 -20.37
C ASN A 93 7.09 7.65 -20.32
N GLY A 94 7.99 8.52 -19.83
CA GLY A 94 7.72 9.94 -19.57
C GLY A 94 7.22 10.28 -18.16
N HIS A 95 7.05 9.28 -17.28
CA HIS A 95 6.53 9.41 -15.91
C HIS A 95 7.46 8.71 -14.89
N ALA A 96 8.71 9.16 -14.81
CA ALA A 96 9.75 8.57 -13.94
C ALA A 96 9.36 8.56 -12.45
N ASP A 97 8.58 9.55 -12.01
CA ASP A 97 8.13 9.65 -10.62
C ASP A 97 7.19 8.49 -10.19
N LEU A 98 6.48 7.87 -11.14
CA LEU A 98 5.69 6.67 -10.85
C LEU A 98 6.57 5.44 -10.65
N LEU A 99 7.67 5.33 -11.41
CA LEU A 99 8.65 4.26 -11.26
C LEU A 99 9.41 4.39 -9.94
N GLU A 100 9.81 5.60 -9.55
CA GLU A 100 10.47 5.84 -8.26
C GLU A 100 9.56 5.47 -7.08
N LYS A 101 8.27 5.83 -7.16
CA LYS A 101 7.28 5.41 -6.15
C LYS A 101 7.15 3.89 -6.11
N PHE A 102 7.09 3.23 -7.27
CA PHE A 102 7.04 1.77 -7.34
C PHE A 102 8.26 1.12 -6.69
N ASP A 103 9.46 1.61 -6.97
CA ASP A 103 10.70 1.14 -6.34
C ASP A 103 10.67 1.31 -4.81
N ALA A 104 10.05 2.39 -4.31
CA ALA A 104 9.85 2.61 -2.87
C ALA A 104 8.79 1.67 -2.23
N PHE A 105 7.92 1.06 -3.03
CA PHE A 105 6.95 0.06 -2.59
C PHE A 105 7.48 -1.38 -2.63
N LEU A 106 8.62 -1.61 -3.28
CA LEU A 106 9.28 -2.90 -3.20
C LEU A 106 9.93 -3.02 -1.80
N PRO A 107 9.80 -4.18 -1.14
CA PRO A 107 10.51 -4.40 0.12
C PRO A 107 11.99 -4.11 -0.15
N ALA A 108 12.56 -3.16 0.59
CA ALA A 108 13.93 -2.76 0.38
C ALA A 108 14.79 -4.01 0.41
N THR A 109 15.54 -4.26 -0.67
CA THR A 109 16.76 -5.06 -0.60
C THR A 109 17.66 -4.28 0.37
N SER A 110 17.46 -4.51 1.67
CA SER A 110 18.24 -3.86 2.71
C SER A 110 19.69 -4.15 2.40
N THR A 111 20.39 -3.13 1.92
CA THR A 111 21.83 -3.11 1.78
C THR A 111 22.46 -3.25 3.16
#